data_AF-A0A3D2N616-F1
#
_entry.id   AF-A0A3D2N616-F1
#
_cell.length_a   1.000
_cell.length_b   1.000
_cell.length_c   1.000
_cell.angle_alpha   90.00
_cell.angle_beta   90.00
_cell.angle_gamma   90.00
#
_symmetry.space_group_name_H-M   'P 1'
#
loop_
_entity.id
_entity.type
_entity.pdbx_description
1 polymer ?
#
loop_
_entity_poly.entity_id
_entity_poly.type
_entity_poly.pdbx_seq_one_letter_code
_entity_poly.pdbx_strand_id
1 'polypeptide(L)'
;MTRTITSIILFVISALLTKCSIRHFLERGYLLNNAYIFAPKTERDSMDKKPYYRQSAVVFLLMSAVFMVLGLAVLFEDTKLELIEIPLIAGAVIYAVISAVKIEKKSK
;
A
#
# COMPACT_ATOMS: atom_id res chain seq x y z
N MET A 1 14.29 -3.15 25.71
CA MET A 1 12.84 -3.41 25.82
C MET A 1 12.04 -2.60 24.80
N THR A 2 12.17 -1.27 24.78
CA THR A 2 11.48 -0.39 23.82
C THR A 2 11.74 -0.77 22.35
N ARG A 3 13.01 -1.00 21.97
CA ARG A 3 13.39 -1.37 20.59
C ARG A 3 12.67 -2.61 20.06
N THR A 4 12.69 -3.68 20.86
CA THR A 4 12.04 -4.95 20.51
C THR A 4 10.54 -4.80 20.36
N ILE A 5 9.90 -4.02 21.25
CA ILE A 5 8.47 -3.73 21.15
C ILE A 5 8.17 -2.94 19.87
N THR A 6 8.96 -1.90 19.58
CA THR A 6 8.82 -1.10 18.36
C THR A 6 8.96 -1.94 17.10
N SER A 7 10.00 -2.79 17.00
CA SER A 7 10.19 -3.64 15.81
C SER A 7 9.07 -4.67 15.65
N ILE A 8 8.58 -5.27 16.74
CA ILE A 8 7.40 -6.16 16.70
C ILE A 8 6.18 -5.43 16.13
N ILE A 9 5.89 -4.22 16.60
CA ILE A 9 4.76 -3.42 16.11
C ILE A 9 4.91 -3.14 14.60
N LEU A 10 6.10 -2.72 14.16
CA LEU A 10 6.39 -2.45 12.74
C LEU A 10 6.21 -3.70 11.87
N PHE A 11 6.68 -4.87 12.33
CA PHE A 11 6.48 -6.13 11.61
C PHE A 11 5.02 -6.58 11.58
N VAL A 12 4.26 -6.36 12.66
CA VAL A 12 2.81 -6.64 12.66
C VAL A 12 2.08 -5.75 11.65
N ILE A 13 2.38 -4.45 11.61
CA ILE A 13 1.80 -3.53 10.61
C ILE A 13 2.17 -3.99 9.19
N SER A 14 3.44 -4.33 8.96
CA SER A 14 3.89 -4.84 7.66
C SER A 14 3.15 -6.11 7.24
N ALA A 15 2.98 -7.08 8.15
CA ALA A 15 2.25 -8.33 7.88
C ALA A 15 0.78 -8.08 7.53
N LEU A 16 0.11 -7.14 8.23
CA LEU A 16 -1.26 -6.74 7.93
C LEU A 16 -1.37 -6.10 6.54
N LEU A 17 -0.44 -5.21 6.19
CA LEU A 17 -0.40 -4.56 4.87
C LEU A 17 -0.10 -5.56 3.75
N THR A 18 0.83 -6.50 3.95
CA THR A 18 1.07 -7.61 3.02
C THR A 18 -0.19 -8.43 2.81
N LYS A 19 -0.91 -8.77 3.88
CA LYS A 19 -2.17 -9.52 3.80
C LYS A 19 -3.23 -8.74 3.00
N CYS A 20 -3.34 -7.43 3.21
CA CYS A 20 -4.21 -6.55 2.41
C CYS A 20 -3.79 -6.55 0.94
N SER A 21 -2.49 -6.38 0.66
CA SER A 21 -1.94 -6.40 -0.69
C SER A 21 -2.27 -7.69 -1.44
N ILE A 22 -2.03 -8.85 -0.83
CA ILE A 22 -2.35 -10.16 -1.43
C ILE A 22 -3.83 -10.28 -1.73
N ARG A 23 -4.70 -9.90 -0.78
CA ARG A 23 -6.15 -9.93 -0.99
C ARG A 23 -6.58 -9.03 -2.14
N HIS A 24 -6.03 -7.82 -2.24
CA HIS A 24 -6.32 -6.89 -3.33
C HIS A 24 -5.79 -7.37 -4.68
N PHE A 25 -4.61 -8.00 -4.75
CA PHE A 25 -4.14 -8.63 -5.99
C PHE A 25 -5.05 -9.78 -6.45
N LEU A 26 -5.67 -10.48 -5.51
CA LEU A 26 -6.68 -11.51 -5.78
C LEU A 26 -8.09 -10.94 -6.02
N GLU A 27 -8.23 -9.60 -6.05
CA GLU A 27 -9.52 -8.90 -6.22
C GLU A 27 -10.56 -9.28 -5.13
N ARG A 28 -10.09 -9.64 -3.92
CA ARG A 28 -10.92 -10.11 -2.80
C ARG A 28 -11.12 -9.05 -1.71
N GLY A 29 -12.35 -8.95 -1.20
CA GLY A 29 -12.70 -8.14 -0.04
C GLY A 29 -13.30 -6.79 -0.41
N TYR A 30 -13.20 -5.80 0.48
CA TYR A 30 -13.68 -4.46 0.22
C TYR A 30 -12.59 -3.64 -0.48
N LEU A 31 -12.95 -2.92 -1.56
CA LEU A 31 -12.01 -2.12 -2.33
C LEU A 31 -11.59 -0.85 -1.57
N LEU A 32 -10.44 -0.95 -0.90
CA LEU A 32 -9.78 0.18 -0.24
C LEU A 32 -9.05 1.08 -1.25
N ASN A 33 -9.82 1.79 -2.08
CA ASN A 33 -9.31 2.78 -3.02
C ASN A 33 -10.14 4.06 -2.89
N ASN A 34 -9.50 5.23 -2.93
CA ASN A 34 -10.17 6.52 -2.73
C ASN A 34 -11.30 6.74 -3.75
N ALA A 35 -11.09 6.40 -5.02
CA ALA A 35 -12.14 6.54 -6.04
C ALA A 35 -13.37 5.70 -5.71
N TYR A 36 -13.20 4.51 -5.17
CA TYR A 36 -14.31 3.64 -4.78
C TYR A 36 -14.97 4.07 -3.46
N ILE A 37 -14.18 4.45 -2.45
CA ILE A 37 -14.69 4.80 -1.11
C ILE A 37 -15.52 6.09 -1.16
N PHE A 38 -15.19 7.03 -2.04
CA PHE A 38 -15.88 8.32 -2.14
C PHE A 38 -16.93 8.39 -3.25
N ALA A 39 -16.97 7.42 -4.17
CA ALA A 39 -17.99 7.37 -5.21
C ALA A 39 -19.41 7.15 -4.62
N PRO A 40 -20.48 7.69 -5.24
CA PRO A 40 -21.87 7.31 -4.97
C PRO A 40 -22.12 5.82 -5.25
N LYS A 41 -23.18 5.24 -4.66
CA LYS A 41 -23.51 3.81 -4.85
C LYS A 41 -23.70 3.44 -6.33
N THR A 42 -24.42 4.27 -7.08
CA THR A 42 -24.67 4.07 -8.52
C THR A 42 -23.37 3.99 -9.32
N GLU A 43 -22.40 4.85 -9.03
CA GLU A 43 -21.09 4.85 -9.69
C GLU A 43 -20.25 3.63 -9.27
N ARG A 44 -20.30 3.21 -8.00
CA ARG A 44 -19.61 2.00 -7.51
C ARG A 44 -20.10 0.72 -8.16
N ASP A 45 -21.39 0.66 -8.51
CA ASP A 45 -22.00 -0.53 -9.10
C ASP A 45 -21.61 -0.69 -10.58
N SER A 46 -21.42 0.42 -11.30
CA SER A 46 -20.97 0.43 -12.70
C SER A 46 -19.44 0.49 -12.88
N MET A 47 -18.68 0.72 -11.81
CA MET A 47 -17.22 0.90 -11.87
C MET A 47 -16.47 -0.41 -12.22
N ASP A 48 -15.54 -0.37 -13.17
CA ASP A 48 -14.53 -1.43 -13.34
C ASP A 48 -13.55 -1.39 -12.17
N LYS A 49 -13.75 -2.27 -11.18
CA LYS A 49 -13.01 -2.29 -9.91
C LYS A 49 -11.58 -2.83 -10.04
N LYS A 50 -11.31 -3.62 -11.08
CA LYS A 50 -10.02 -4.32 -11.26
C LYS A 50 -8.79 -3.41 -11.25
N PRO A 51 -8.74 -2.30 -12.01
CA PRO A 51 -7.61 -1.38 -11.94
C PRO A 51 -7.39 -0.77 -10.56
N TYR A 52 -8.48 -0.44 -9.85
CA TYR A 52 -8.41 0.13 -8.51
C TYR A 52 -7.93 -0.89 -7.47
N TYR A 53 -8.34 -2.16 -7.60
CA TYR A 53 -7.78 -3.27 -6.80
C TYR A 53 -6.28 -3.38 -6.98
N ARG A 54 -5.81 -3.38 -8.24
CA ARG A 54 -4.38 -3.47 -8.55
C ARG A 54 -3.59 -2.27 -8.03
N GLN A 55 -4.11 -1.06 -8.17
CA GLN A 55 -3.48 0.15 -7.65
C GLN A 55 -3.30 0.06 -6.12
N SER A 56 -4.38 -0.24 -5.41
CA SER A 56 -4.34 -0.38 -3.94
C SER A 56 -3.44 -1.54 -3.50
N ALA A 57 -3.41 -2.65 -4.24
CA ALA A 57 -2.54 -3.79 -3.93
C ALA A 57 -1.05 -3.40 -3.96
N VAL A 58 -0.62 -2.66 -4.99
CA VAL A 58 0.76 -2.19 -5.12
C VAL A 58 1.09 -1.15 -4.06
N VAL A 59 0.19 -0.22 -3.75
CA VAL A 59 0.40 0.77 -2.68
C VAL A 59 0.56 0.06 -1.33
N PHE A 60 -0.30 -0.91 -0.99
CA PHE A 60 -0.15 -1.69 0.24
C PHE A 60 1.15 -2.50 0.28
N LEU A 61 1.60 -3.03 -0.86
CA LEU A 61 2.88 -3.75 -0.95
C LEU A 61 4.06 -2.83 -0.65
N LEU A 62 4.09 -1.64 -1.27
CA LEU A 62 5.17 -0.67 -1.05
C LEU A 62 5.16 -0.15 0.39
N MET A 63 3.99 0.13 0.96
CA MET A 63 3.89 0.50 2.37
C MET A 63 4.33 -0.64 3.29
N SER A 64 3.98 -1.90 2.99
CA SER A 64 4.49 -3.04 3.74
C SER A 64 6.02 -3.12 3.70
N ALA A 65 6.63 -2.87 2.54
CA ALA A 65 8.09 -2.82 2.41
C ALA A 65 8.72 -1.69 3.25
N VAL A 66 8.11 -0.50 3.29
CA VAL A 66 8.54 0.61 4.18
C VAL A 66 8.55 0.17 5.64
N PHE A 67 7.45 -0.38 6.14
CA PHE A 67 7.37 -0.84 7.53
C PHE A 67 8.32 -2.01 7.83
N MET A 68 8.59 -2.86 6.83
CA MET A 68 9.57 -3.95 6.95
C MET A 68 10.99 -3.39 7.10
N VAL A 69 11.38 -2.44 6.25
CA VAL A 69 12.69 -1.76 6.30
C VAL A 69 12.87 -1.04 7.63
N LEU A 70 11.86 -0.27 8.07
CA LEU A 70 11.88 0.39 9.38
C LEU A 70 12.02 -0.62 10.53
N GLY A 71 11.29 -1.73 10.48
CA GLY A 71 11.38 -2.79 11.48
C GLY A 71 12.78 -3.38 11.57
N LEU A 72 13.45 -3.59 10.42
CA LEU A 72 14.83 -4.08 10.34
C LEU A 72 15.84 -3.03 10.83
N ALA A 73 15.68 -1.76 10.43
CA ALA A 73 16.53 -0.66 10.89
C ALA A 73 16.53 -0.56 12.42
N VAL A 74 15.33 -0.58 13.03
CA VAL A 74 15.16 -0.57 14.48
C VAL A 74 15.73 -1.84 15.12
N LEU A 75 15.55 -3.02 14.50
CA LEU A 75 16.04 -4.28 15.07
C LEU A 75 17.58 -4.36 15.10
N PHE A 76 18.23 -3.92 14.02
CA PHE A 76 19.68 -3.98 13.83
C PHE A 76 20.44 -2.73 14.29
N GLU A 77 19.72 -1.68 14.71
CA GLU A 77 20.31 -0.38 15.07
C GLU A 77 21.09 0.26 13.91
N ASP A 78 20.66 0.00 12.67
CA ASP A 78 21.28 0.51 11.47
C ASP A 78 20.38 1.54 10.77
N THR A 79 20.63 2.81 11.06
CA THR A 79 19.90 3.94 10.48
C THR A 79 20.14 4.09 8.98
N LYS A 80 21.16 3.44 8.40
CA LYS A 80 21.36 3.46 6.94
C LYS A 80 20.26 2.69 6.22
N LEU A 81 19.66 1.70 6.87
CA LEU A 81 18.51 0.97 6.32
C LEU A 81 17.30 1.89 6.14
N GLU A 82 17.13 2.90 7.00
CA GLU A 82 16.03 3.87 6.88
C GLU A 82 16.10 4.63 5.55
N LEU A 83 17.29 4.86 4.98
CA LEU A 83 17.44 5.51 3.68
C LEU A 83 16.73 4.76 2.53
N ILE A 84 16.51 3.45 2.67
CA ILE A 84 15.80 2.63 1.67
C ILE A 84 14.30 2.96 1.65
N GLU A 85 13.74 3.50 2.74
CA GLU A 85 12.33 3.86 2.80
C GLU A 85 11.99 5.03 1.87
N ILE A 86 12.91 5.98 1.68
CA ILE A 86 12.71 7.18 0.88
C ILE A 86 12.29 6.83 -0.57
N PRO A 87 13.06 6.00 -1.33
CA PRO A 87 12.63 5.60 -2.67
C PRO A 87 11.38 4.73 -2.67
N LEU A 88 11.08 3.97 -1.60
CA LEU A 88 9.85 3.18 -1.50
C LEU A 88 8.61 4.09 -1.36
N ILE A 89 8.68 5.10 -0.49
CA ILE A 89 7.61 6.08 -0.29
C ILE A 89 7.43 6.91 -1.57
N ALA A 90 8.53 7.41 -2.15
CA ALA A 90 8.48 8.15 -3.41
C ALA A 90 7.89 7.29 -4.54
N GLY A 91 8.30 6.03 -4.64
CA GLY A 91 7.77 5.05 -5.58
C GLY A 91 6.27 4.82 -5.39
N ALA A 92 5.79 4.73 -4.15
CA ALA A 92 4.37 4.57 -3.85
C ALA A 92 3.54 5.77 -4.31
N VAL A 93 4.01 6.99 -4.04
CA VAL A 93 3.33 8.22 -4.48
C VAL A 93 3.33 8.33 -6.01
N ILE A 94 4.50 8.18 -6.64
CA ILE A 94 4.65 8.23 -8.10
C ILE A 94 3.74 7.20 -8.78
N TYR A 95 3.78 5.95 -8.30
CA TYR A 95 2.94 4.89 -8.83
C TYR A 95 1.46 5.21 -8.65
N ALA A 96 1.04 5.67 -7.46
CA ALA A 96 -0.36 6.00 -7.20
C ALA A 96 -0.86 7.09 -8.15
N VAL A 97 -0.08 8.15 -8.37
CA VAL A 97 -0.44 9.25 -9.30
C VAL A 97 -0.51 8.73 -10.75
N ILE A 98 0.54 8.06 -11.24
CA ILE A 98 0.57 7.53 -12.61
C ILE A 98 -0.58 6.55 -12.85
N SER A 99 -0.85 5.67 -11.87
CA SER A 99 -1.95 4.73 -11.95
C SER A 99 -3.30 5.45 -12.00
N ALA A 100 -3.52 6.45 -11.16
CA ALA A 100 -4.78 7.21 -11.16
C ALA A 100 -5.05 7.87 -12.52
N VAL A 101 -4.04 8.53 -13.11
CA VAL A 101 -4.14 9.15 -14.44
C VAL A 101 -4.45 8.12 -15.52
N LYS A 102 -3.82 6.94 -15.48
CA LYS A 102 -4.08 5.86 -16.45
C LYS A 102 -5.50 5.31 -16.34
N ILE A 103 -6.01 5.17 -15.12
CA ILE A 103 -7.36 4.67 -14.87
C ILE A 103 -8.40 5.67 -15.39
N GLU A 104 -8.23 6.95 -15.09
CA GLU A 104 -9.12 8.01 -15.58
C GLU A 104 -9.16 8.05 -17.12
N LYS A 105 -7.99 7.97 -17.78
CA LYS A 105 -7.90 7.96 -19.25
C LYS A 105 -8.58 6.77 -19.91
N LYS A 106 -8.70 5.63 -19.21
CA LYS A 106 -9.38 4.44 -19.70
C LYS A 106 -10.89 4.47 -19.44
N SER A 107 -11.32 5.29 -18.47
CA SER A 107 -12.72 5.46 -18.10
C SER A 107 -13.43 6.55 -18.91
N LYS A 108 -12.68 7.43 -19.58
CA LYS A 108 -13.18 8.36 -20.61
C LYS A 108 -13.18 7.68 -21.97
#